data_AF-A0A316BWM8-F1
#
_entry.id   AF-A0A316BWM8-F1
#
_cell.length_a   1.000
_cell.length_b   1.000
_cell.length_c   1.000
_cell.angle_alpha   90.00
_cell.angle_beta   90.00
_cell.angle_gamma   90.00
#
_symmetry.space_group_name_H-M   'P 1'
#
loop_
_entity.id
_entity.type
_entity.pdbx_description
1 polymer ?
#
loop_
_entity_poly.entity_id
_entity_poly.type
_entity_poly.pdbx_seq_one_letter_code
_entity_poly.pdbx_strand_id
1 'polypeptide(L)'
;MAKVNGVSKKLLAKKDMNFFAEFTANAAKAARMLGYAVAAGILVVFVVLAFIVAFFIRNTLIKNDIRNMENLLASPEYATLEQEYALLKEKLTEITNYNYSLTQMRKVVDQVDPAPTELPEVLAKCIPSDSYLTNYTLTNSQLEFHGYSFTYYSPVEMVYLLNQKNVFTSRPTISTARVSQESKGETVDPKTKKTTIDVMNNYYEFTVSGVLVSNVHIAITRYEDVDGSNKVLGGIQTMTEKAGDSYTISPIKTFEYAGVKYQLTRITVDDVLVEEGSFNSVLENDNFTDVARKNTEIKLFYAPVATTPAQG
;
A
#
# COMPACT_ATOMS: atom_id res chain seq x y z
N MET A 1 143.08 0.52 -17.23
CA MET A 1 142.13 0.35 -16.11
C MET A 1 141.07 1.42 -16.20
N ALA A 2 139.81 1.05 -16.40
CA ALA A 2 138.61 1.78 -15.97
C ALA A 2 137.42 0.82 -16.11
N LYS A 3 136.88 0.36 -14.97
CA LYS A 3 135.61 -0.34 -14.83
C LYS A 3 134.54 0.69 -14.50
N VAL A 4 133.34 0.60 -15.10
CA VAL A 4 132.04 0.74 -14.39
C VAL A 4 130.92 0.01 -15.16
N ASN A 5 130.45 -1.10 -14.57
CA ASN A 5 129.09 -1.62 -14.35
C ASN A 5 127.91 -1.32 -15.31
N GLY A 6 127.41 -2.39 -15.96
CA GLY A 6 126.19 -3.12 -15.55
C GLY A 6 124.81 -2.53 -15.86
N VAL A 7 124.09 -3.12 -16.84
CA VAL A 7 122.61 -3.15 -16.89
C VAL A 7 122.10 -4.49 -17.42
N SER A 8 121.04 -4.96 -16.76
CA SER A 8 120.33 -6.24 -16.74
C SER A 8 120.09 -7.01 -18.05
N LYS A 9 120.36 -8.32 -17.97
CA LYS A 9 119.59 -9.40 -18.61
C LYS A 9 118.13 -9.37 -18.11
N LYS A 10 117.20 -8.64 -18.73
CA LYS A 10 115.74 -8.94 -18.59
C LYS A 10 114.75 -8.20 -19.50
N LEU A 11 115.17 -7.47 -20.53
CA LEU A 11 114.27 -6.60 -21.29
C LEU A 11 114.17 -6.88 -22.80
N LEU A 12 114.75 -7.98 -23.29
CA LEU A 12 114.75 -8.32 -24.72
C LEU A 12 114.09 -9.66 -25.05
N ALA A 13 113.26 -10.19 -24.16
CA ALA A 13 112.43 -11.34 -24.45
C ALA A 13 110.97 -11.00 -24.16
N LYS A 14 110.14 -11.08 -25.21
CA LYS A 14 108.67 -11.00 -25.19
C LYS A 14 108.07 -9.60 -25.03
N LYS A 15 108.33 -8.74 -26.02
CA LYS A 15 107.35 -7.74 -26.49
C LYS A 15 106.72 -8.21 -27.81
N ASP A 16 106.34 -9.49 -27.84
CA ASP A 16 105.44 -10.08 -28.84
C ASP A 16 104.21 -10.54 -28.07
N MET A 17 103.33 -9.60 -27.75
CA MET A 17 101.99 -9.91 -27.28
C MET A 17 101.01 -9.18 -28.20
N ASN A 18 100.53 -9.94 -29.19
CA ASN A 18 99.10 -10.05 -29.48
C ASN A 18 98.36 -8.80 -30.01
N PHE A 19 98.93 -8.05 -30.95
CA PHE A 19 98.17 -7.03 -31.69
C PHE A 19 97.02 -7.63 -32.53
N PHE A 20 97.16 -8.89 -32.99
CA PHE A 20 96.12 -9.59 -33.75
C PHE A 20 95.15 -10.42 -32.90
N ALA A 21 95.51 -10.79 -31.67
CA ALA A 21 94.59 -11.47 -30.76
C ALA A 21 93.53 -10.49 -30.23
N GLU A 22 93.87 -9.21 -30.06
CA GLU A 22 92.92 -8.20 -29.61
C GLU A 22 91.89 -7.86 -30.71
N PHE A 23 92.30 -7.84 -31.99
CA PHE A 23 91.37 -7.68 -33.12
C PHE A 23 90.48 -8.91 -33.37
N THR A 24 91.02 -10.14 -33.24
CA THR A 24 90.20 -11.36 -33.35
C THR A 24 89.33 -11.60 -32.11
N ALA A 25 89.78 -11.22 -30.92
CA ALA A 25 88.98 -11.25 -29.70
C ALA A 25 87.86 -10.21 -29.73
N ASN A 26 88.11 -8.97 -30.19
CA ASN A 26 87.04 -7.97 -30.35
C ASN A 26 86.04 -8.34 -31.44
N ALA A 27 86.49 -8.91 -32.56
CA ALA A 27 85.58 -9.41 -33.61
C ALA A 27 84.72 -10.58 -33.10
N ALA A 28 85.30 -11.52 -32.34
CA ALA A 28 84.56 -12.61 -31.71
C ALA A 28 83.59 -12.11 -30.62
N LYS A 29 83.95 -11.06 -29.88
CA LYS A 29 83.07 -10.43 -28.87
C LYS A 29 81.91 -9.67 -29.52
N ALA A 30 82.18 -8.96 -30.62
CA ALA A 30 81.16 -8.27 -31.42
C ALA A 30 80.21 -9.26 -32.10
N ALA A 31 80.71 -10.35 -32.68
CA ALA A 31 79.88 -11.40 -33.27
C ALA A 31 78.98 -12.10 -32.24
N ARG A 32 79.49 -12.34 -31.01
CA ARG A 32 78.66 -12.87 -29.91
C ARG A 32 77.61 -11.85 -29.45
N MET A 33 77.95 -10.57 -29.33
CA MET A 33 76.99 -9.51 -29.00
C MET A 33 75.87 -9.39 -30.05
N LEU A 34 76.23 -9.47 -31.33
CA LEU A 34 75.28 -9.40 -32.44
C LEU A 34 74.41 -10.67 -32.49
N GLY A 35 74.97 -11.84 -32.18
CA GLY A 35 74.22 -13.07 -32.01
C GLY A 35 73.20 -13.01 -30.85
N TYR A 36 73.58 -12.45 -29.70
CA TYR A 36 72.66 -12.21 -28.59
C TYR A 36 71.57 -11.19 -28.94
N ALA A 37 71.91 -10.12 -29.67
CA ALA A 37 70.94 -9.12 -30.12
C ALA A 37 69.91 -9.71 -31.09
N VAL A 38 70.35 -10.55 -32.05
CA VAL A 38 69.45 -11.26 -32.97
C VAL A 38 68.58 -12.26 -32.22
N ALA A 39 69.15 -13.04 -31.30
CA ALA A 39 68.38 -13.99 -30.48
C ALA A 39 67.34 -13.28 -29.59
N ALA A 40 67.69 -12.14 -28.99
CA ALA A 40 66.76 -11.31 -28.22
C ALA A 40 65.65 -10.73 -29.12
N GLY A 41 65.99 -10.29 -30.33
CA GLY A 41 65.02 -9.80 -31.32
C GLY A 41 64.01 -10.89 -31.72
N ILE A 42 64.47 -12.12 -31.98
CA ILE A 42 63.60 -13.26 -32.30
C ILE A 42 62.68 -13.59 -31.11
N LEU A 43 63.21 -13.55 -29.88
CA LEU A 43 62.44 -13.82 -28.67
C LEU A 43 61.31 -12.79 -28.47
N VAL A 44 61.59 -11.50 -28.68
CA VAL A 44 60.58 -10.44 -28.61
C VAL A 44 59.48 -10.66 -29.65
N VAL A 45 59.84 -11.02 -30.89
CA VAL A 45 58.86 -11.32 -31.95
C VAL A 45 57.98 -12.53 -31.56
N PHE A 46 58.56 -13.55 -30.95
CA PHE A 46 57.83 -14.73 -30.46
C PHE A 46 56.83 -14.38 -29.35
N VAL A 47 57.21 -13.52 -28.41
CA VAL A 47 56.33 -13.04 -27.33
C VAL A 47 55.15 -12.24 -27.90
N VAL A 48 55.41 -11.35 -28.87
CA VAL A 48 54.35 -10.57 -29.53
C VAL A 48 53.39 -11.47 -30.30
N LEU A 49 53.89 -12.45 -31.06
CA LEU A 49 53.07 -13.43 -31.76
C LEU A 49 52.22 -14.27 -30.80
N ALA A 50 52.80 -14.75 -29.71
CA ALA A 50 52.07 -15.51 -28.68
C ALA A 50 50.95 -14.67 -28.05
N PHE A 51 51.20 -13.38 -27.81
CA PHE A 51 50.20 -12.48 -27.25
C PHE A 51 49.02 -12.24 -28.23
N ILE A 52 49.31 -12.04 -29.51
CA ILE A 52 48.28 -11.89 -30.56
C ILE A 52 47.42 -13.16 -30.64
N VAL A 53 48.05 -14.33 -30.68
CA VAL A 53 47.34 -15.62 -30.75
C VAL A 53 46.46 -15.84 -29.52
N ALA A 54 46.97 -15.57 -28.31
CA ALA A 54 46.20 -15.67 -27.08
C ALA A 54 44.98 -14.73 -27.08
N PHE A 55 45.15 -13.51 -27.61
CA PHE A 55 44.06 -12.54 -27.72
C PHE A 55 42.99 -13.00 -28.71
N PHE A 56 43.39 -13.57 -29.86
CA PHE A 56 42.44 -14.14 -30.83
C PHE A 56 41.66 -15.33 -30.26
N ILE A 57 42.31 -16.22 -29.51
CA ILE A 57 41.63 -17.36 -28.86
C ILE A 57 40.60 -16.86 -27.84
N ARG A 58 40.98 -15.92 -26.96
CA ARG A 58 40.06 -15.31 -25.99
C ARG A 58 38.87 -14.64 -26.67
N ASN A 59 39.12 -13.87 -27.73
CA ASN A 59 38.07 -13.17 -28.44
C ASN A 59 37.10 -14.13 -29.15
N THR A 60 37.60 -15.29 -29.59
CA THR A 60 36.78 -16.34 -30.21
C THR A 60 35.92 -17.06 -29.16
N LEU A 61 36.47 -17.35 -27.97
CA LEU A 61 35.71 -17.91 -26.86
C LEU A 61 34.58 -16.98 -26.43
N ILE A 62 34.87 -15.68 -26.22
CA ILE A 62 33.85 -14.69 -25.83
C ILE A 62 32.76 -14.57 -26.90
N LYS A 63 33.12 -14.58 -28.20
CA LYS A 63 32.12 -14.58 -29.28
C LYS A 63 31.25 -15.84 -29.31
N ASN A 64 31.82 -17.00 -28.98
CA ASN A 64 31.06 -18.23 -28.85
C ASN A 64 30.13 -18.20 -27.63
N ASP A 65 30.57 -17.64 -26.50
CA ASP A 65 29.74 -17.46 -25.32
C ASP A 65 28.58 -16.50 -25.58
N ILE A 66 28.84 -15.38 -26.28
CA ILE A 66 27.80 -14.45 -26.74
C ILE A 66 26.80 -15.16 -27.64
N ARG A 67 27.26 -15.92 -28.65
CA ARG A 67 26.35 -16.69 -29.52
C ARG A 67 25.56 -17.75 -28.75
N ASN A 68 26.18 -18.41 -27.78
CA ASN A 68 25.50 -19.40 -26.96
C ASN A 68 24.43 -18.73 -26.10
N MET A 69 24.70 -17.55 -25.52
CA MET A 69 23.70 -16.77 -24.78
C MET A 69 22.60 -16.20 -25.69
N GLU A 70 22.94 -15.69 -26.88
CA GLU A 70 21.97 -15.26 -27.89
C GLU A 70 21.08 -16.43 -28.34
N ASN A 71 21.65 -17.61 -28.54
CA ASN A 71 20.89 -18.82 -28.88
C ASN A 71 20.04 -19.33 -27.71
N LEU A 72 20.49 -19.15 -26.47
CA LEU A 72 19.72 -19.47 -25.26
C LEU A 72 18.52 -18.52 -25.14
N LEU A 73 18.72 -17.22 -25.31
CA LEU A 73 17.66 -16.21 -25.33
C LEU A 73 16.70 -16.39 -26.52
N ALA A 74 17.22 -16.80 -27.67
CA ALA A 74 16.42 -17.12 -28.87
C ALA A 74 15.82 -18.53 -28.83
N SER A 75 16.11 -19.32 -27.78
CA SER A 75 15.59 -20.67 -27.69
C SER A 75 14.07 -20.64 -27.46
N PRO A 76 13.34 -21.64 -28.00
CA PRO A 76 11.89 -21.73 -27.81
C PRO A 76 11.47 -21.75 -26.33
N GLU A 77 12.31 -22.27 -25.43
CA GLU A 77 12.05 -22.32 -23.99
C GLU A 77 11.92 -20.93 -23.36
N TYR A 78 12.74 -19.96 -23.76
CA TYR A 78 12.64 -18.57 -23.26
C TYR A 78 11.46 -17.83 -23.87
N ALA A 79 11.14 -18.09 -25.14
CA ALA A 79 9.91 -17.57 -25.76
C ALA A 79 8.66 -18.13 -25.07
N THR A 80 8.64 -19.42 -24.72
CA THR A 80 7.55 -20.00 -23.93
C THR A 80 7.51 -19.45 -22.52
N LEU A 81 8.66 -19.18 -21.88
CA LEU A 81 8.71 -18.59 -20.55
C LEU A 81 8.17 -17.15 -20.54
N GLU A 82 8.49 -16.35 -21.55
CA GLU A 82 7.92 -15.01 -21.72
C GLU A 82 6.40 -15.06 -21.92
N GLN A 83 5.92 -16.00 -22.75
CA GLN A 83 4.49 -16.23 -22.96
C GLN A 83 3.80 -16.73 -21.68
N GLU A 84 4.40 -17.66 -20.95
CA GLU A 84 3.90 -18.15 -19.66
C GLU A 84 3.87 -17.05 -18.61
N TYR A 85 4.90 -16.20 -18.55
CA TYR A 85 4.94 -15.03 -17.69
C TYR A 85 3.82 -14.04 -18.04
N ALA A 86 3.62 -13.75 -19.33
CA ALA A 86 2.53 -12.88 -19.79
C ALA A 86 1.15 -13.46 -19.42
N LEU A 87 0.96 -14.78 -19.60
CA LEU A 87 -0.27 -15.48 -19.25
C LEU A 87 -0.50 -15.52 -17.73
N LEU A 88 0.54 -15.77 -16.93
CA LEU A 88 0.45 -15.70 -15.46
C LEU A 88 0.11 -14.28 -14.99
N LYS A 89 0.67 -13.25 -15.62
CA LYS A 89 0.40 -11.84 -15.32
C LYS A 89 -1.04 -11.47 -15.65
N GLU A 90 -1.57 -11.95 -16.78
CA GLU A 90 -2.97 -11.79 -17.16
C GLU A 90 -3.89 -12.51 -16.16
N LYS A 91 -3.61 -13.78 -15.86
CA LYS A 91 -4.37 -14.57 -14.87
C LYS A 91 -4.37 -13.94 -13.48
N LEU A 92 -3.23 -13.40 -13.03
CA LEU A 92 -3.14 -12.65 -11.78
C LEU A 92 -4.07 -11.44 -11.82
N THR A 93 -4.04 -10.67 -12.91
CA THR A 93 -4.88 -9.48 -13.09
C THR A 93 -6.37 -9.84 -13.07
N GLU A 94 -6.77 -10.94 -13.71
CA GLU A 94 -8.14 -11.45 -13.68
C GLU A 94 -8.59 -11.82 -12.26
N ILE A 95 -7.76 -12.56 -11.52
CA ILE A 95 -8.04 -12.93 -10.12
C ILE A 95 -8.16 -11.69 -9.23
N THR A 96 -7.29 -10.70 -9.41
CA THR A 96 -7.36 -9.43 -8.67
C THR A 96 -8.67 -8.70 -8.95
N ASN A 97 -9.07 -8.59 -10.22
CA ASN A 97 -10.31 -7.94 -10.61
C ASN A 97 -11.55 -8.68 -10.07
N TYR A 98 -11.51 -10.01 -10.08
CA TYR A 98 -12.57 -10.84 -9.52
C TYR A 98 -12.70 -10.64 -8.00
N ASN A 99 -11.58 -10.67 -7.28
CA ASN A 99 -11.55 -10.41 -5.84
C ASN A 99 -12.06 -8.99 -5.49
N TYR A 100 -11.64 -7.99 -6.27
CA TYR A 100 -12.16 -6.62 -6.13
C TYR A 100 -13.68 -6.58 -6.34
N SER A 101 -14.20 -7.21 -7.38
CA SER A 101 -15.63 -7.24 -7.67
C SER A 101 -16.43 -7.93 -6.55
N LEU A 102 -15.95 -9.06 -6.03
CA LEU A 102 -16.59 -9.76 -4.91
C LEU A 102 -16.61 -8.90 -3.64
N THR A 103 -15.49 -8.26 -3.32
CA THR A 103 -15.40 -7.39 -2.14
C THR A 103 -16.21 -6.10 -2.31
N GLN A 104 -16.39 -5.61 -3.54
CA GLN A 104 -17.32 -4.53 -3.84
C GLN A 104 -18.78 -4.95 -3.65
N MET A 105 -19.17 -6.15 -4.08
CA MET A 105 -20.51 -6.67 -3.80
C MET A 105 -20.74 -6.82 -2.29
N ARG A 106 -19.74 -7.32 -1.56
CA ARG A 106 -19.80 -7.42 -0.10
C ARG A 106 -19.94 -6.04 0.56
N LYS A 107 -19.19 -5.02 0.11
CA LYS A 107 -19.35 -3.63 0.57
C LYS A 107 -20.80 -3.16 0.41
N VAL A 108 -21.43 -3.43 -0.75
CA VAL A 108 -22.83 -3.02 -1.00
C VAL A 108 -23.79 -3.72 -0.03
N VAL A 109 -23.57 -5.01 0.25
CA VAL A 109 -24.37 -5.76 1.23
C VAL A 109 -24.14 -5.23 2.65
N ASP A 110 -22.88 -5.00 3.04
CA ASP A 110 -22.52 -4.49 4.36
C ASP A 110 -23.11 -3.09 4.59
N GLN A 111 -23.24 -2.25 3.55
CA GLN A 111 -23.86 -0.92 3.65
C GLN A 111 -25.37 -0.95 3.94
N VAL A 112 -26.04 -2.10 3.80
CA VAL A 112 -27.45 -2.24 4.18
C VAL A 112 -27.50 -2.54 5.67
N ASP A 113 -27.69 -1.51 6.48
CA ASP A 113 -27.82 -1.66 7.93
C ASP A 113 -29.10 -2.47 8.22
N PRO A 114 -28.99 -3.70 8.77
CA PRO A 114 -30.16 -4.49 9.09
C PRO A 114 -30.97 -3.77 10.16
N ALA A 115 -32.29 -3.69 9.97
CA ALA A 115 -33.17 -3.11 10.99
C ALA A 115 -32.89 -3.79 12.34
N PRO A 116 -32.59 -3.03 13.41
CA PRO A 116 -32.21 -3.62 14.70
C PRO A 116 -33.37 -4.45 15.23
N THR A 117 -33.21 -5.79 15.24
CA THR A 117 -34.26 -6.74 15.63
C THR A 117 -34.68 -6.58 17.09
N GLU A 118 -33.80 -6.02 17.91
CA GLU A 118 -34.03 -5.76 19.33
C GLU A 118 -34.76 -4.42 19.59
N LEU A 119 -34.84 -3.53 18.60
CA LEU A 119 -35.41 -2.19 18.79
C LEU A 119 -36.87 -2.22 19.26
N PRO A 120 -37.77 -3.07 18.73
CA PRO A 120 -39.15 -3.16 19.26
C PRO A 120 -39.20 -3.60 20.72
N GLU A 121 -38.31 -4.50 21.14
CA GLU A 121 -38.25 -4.98 22.53
C GLU A 121 -37.73 -3.89 23.48
N VAL A 122 -36.69 -3.15 23.05
CA VAL A 122 -36.15 -2.02 23.79
C VAL A 122 -37.20 -0.91 23.91
N LEU A 123 -37.89 -0.58 22.82
CA LEU A 123 -38.99 0.40 22.83
C LEU A 123 -40.08 -0.03 23.81
N ALA A 124 -40.56 -1.27 23.74
CA ALA A 124 -41.59 -1.78 24.64
C ALA A 124 -41.21 -1.68 26.13
N LYS A 125 -39.94 -1.92 26.47
CA LYS A 125 -39.44 -1.80 27.85
C LYS A 125 -39.29 -0.35 28.34
N CYS A 126 -39.18 0.61 27.42
CA CYS A 126 -39.01 2.02 27.74
C CYS A 126 -40.33 2.79 27.84
N ILE A 127 -41.46 2.25 27.36
CA ILE A 127 -42.77 2.89 27.45
C ILE A 127 -43.19 3.01 28.92
N PRO A 128 -43.39 4.23 29.46
CA PRO A 128 -43.92 4.43 30.80
C PRO A 128 -45.34 3.85 30.94
N SER A 129 -45.71 3.46 32.16
CA SER A 129 -47.01 2.82 32.43
C SER A 129 -48.23 3.69 32.14
N ASP A 130 -48.04 5.00 32.00
CA ASP A 130 -49.09 5.99 31.72
C ASP A 130 -49.07 6.48 30.26
N SER A 131 -48.40 5.75 29.38
CA SER A 131 -48.21 6.12 27.98
C SER A 131 -48.42 4.91 27.08
N TYR A 132 -48.80 5.15 25.83
CA TYR A 132 -48.86 4.12 24.80
C TYR A 132 -48.46 4.67 23.44
N LEU A 133 -47.85 3.81 22.62
CA LEU A 133 -47.49 4.12 21.24
C LEU A 133 -48.61 3.71 20.29
N THR A 134 -48.89 4.55 19.31
CA THR A 134 -49.87 4.29 18.25
C THR A 134 -49.21 3.71 17.00
N ASN A 135 -48.08 4.27 16.62
CA ASN A 135 -47.28 3.83 15.50
C ASN A 135 -45.81 4.18 15.73
N TYR A 136 -44.94 3.50 14.99
CA TYR A 136 -43.56 3.91 14.81
C TYR A 136 -43.18 3.66 13.36
N THR A 137 -42.29 4.50 12.85
CA THR A 137 -41.75 4.42 11.51
C THR A 137 -40.24 4.42 11.62
N LEU A 138 -39.60 3.45 10.98
CA LEU A 138 -38.16 3.39 10.81
C LEU A 138 -37.84 3.68 9.34
N THR A 139 -37.19 4.82 9.08
CA THR A 139 -36.75 5.19 7.73
C THR A 139 -35.23 5.31 7.73
N ASN A 140 -34.54 4.35 7.11
CA ASN A 140 -33.08 4.22 7.18
C ASN A 140 -32.61 4.16 8.64
N SER A 141 -31.96 5.23 9.13
CA SER A 141 -31.50 5.38 10.51
C SER A 141 -32.40 6.29 11.36
N GLN A 142 -33.48 6.85 10.81
CA GLN A 142 -34.38 7.71 11.55
C GLN A 142 -35.53 6.90 12.15
N LEU A 143 -35.64 6.93 13.47
CA LEU A 143 -36.78 6.41 14.20
C LEU A 143 -37.70 7.57 14.57
N GLU A 144 -38.96 7.46 14.13
CA GLU A 144 -40.03 8.33 14.56
C GLU A 144 -41.14 7.49 15.18
N PHE A 145 -41.68 7.92 16.32
CA PHE A 145 -42.85 7.27 16.91
C PHE A 145 -43.83 8.29 17.47
N HIS A 146 -45.10 7.90 17.42
CA HIS A 146 -46.23 8.72 17.85
C HIS A 146 -47.01 7.98 18.92
N GLY A 147 -47.44 8.71 19.94
CA GLY A 147 -48.15 8.12 21.06
C GLY A 147 -48.97 9.12 21.84
N TYR A 148 -49.61 8.61 22.89
CA TYR A 148 -50.32 9.42 23.85
C TYR A 148 -49.83 9.12 25.26
N SER A 149 -49.81 10.14 26.11
CA SER A 149 -49.48 10.03 27.53
C SER A 149 -50.51 10.77 28.38
N PHE A 150 -50.70 10.30 29.62
CA PHE A 150 -51.53 11.02 30.60
C PHE A 150 -50.81 12.23 31.20
N THR A 151 -49.47 12.23 31.20
CA THR A 151 -48.67 13.36 31.70
C THR A 151 -47.74 13.92 30.63
N TYR A 152 -47.39 15.20 30.78
CA TYR A 152 -46.46 15.88 29.88
C TYR A 152 -45.02 15.32 29.99
N TYR A 153 -44.66 14.73 31.14
CA TYR A 153 -43.29 14.31 31.43
C TYR A 153 -42.98 12.88 30.99
N SER A 154 -43.98 12.01 30.81
CA SER A 154 -43.76 10.62 30.40
C SER A 154 -43.01 10.47 29.07
N PRO A 155 -43.29 11.27 28.02
CA PRO A 155 -42.51 11.21 26.77
C PRO A 155 -41.03 11.60 26.98
N VAL A 156 -40.76 12.52 27.92
CA VAL A 156 -39.41 12.94 28.28
C VAL A 156 -38.68 11.83 29.03
N GLU A 157 -39.35 11.17 29.97
CA GLU A 157 -38.82 10.00 30.68
C GLU A 157 -38.52 8.84 29.72
N MET A 158 -39.43 8.57 28.79
CA MET A 158 -39.23 7.54 27.76
C MET A 158 -37.97 7.82 26.93
N VAL A 159 -37.79 9.05 26.47
CA VAL A 159 -36.58 9.46 25.73
C VAL A 159 -35.33 9.36 26.59
N TYR A 160 -35.40 9.71 27.87
CA TYR A 160 -34.29 9.55 28.79
C TYR A 160 -33.86 8.08 28.90
N LEU A 161 -34.81 7.15 29.06
CA LEU A 161 -34.55 5.72 29.10
C LEU A 161 -33.96 5.20 27.78
N LEU A 162 -34.49 5.63 26.63
CA LEU A 162 -33.96 5.27 25.31
C LEU A 162 -32.52 5.77 25.11
N ASN A 163 -32.20 6.97 25.59
CA ASN A 163 -30.83 7.49 25.57
C ASN A 163 -29.89 6.71 26.49
N GLN A 164 -30.33 6.28 27.67
CA GLN A 164 -29.53 5.40 28.55
C GLN A 164 -29.21 4.05 27.90
N LYS A 165 -30.07 3.59 26.99
CA LYS A 165 -29.88 2.36 26.21
C LYS A 165 -29.09 2.59 24.92
N ASN A 166 -28.54 3.79 24.70
CA ASN A 166 -27.80 4.15 23.49
C ASN A 166 -28.60 3.89 22.20
N VAL A 167 -29.92 4.15 22.23
CA VAL A 167 -30.75 3.98 21.02
C VAL A 167 -30.47 5.07 20.01
N PHE A 168 -30.21 6.31 20.45
CA PHE A 168 -30.01 7.46 19.58
C PHE A 168 -28.56 7.96 19.59
N THR A 169 -28.04 8.35 18.42
CA THR A 169 -26.70 8.96 18.28
C THR A 169 -26.66 10.39 18.77
N SER A 170 -27.76 11.13 18.59
CA SER A 170 -27.91 12.52 19.01
C SER A 170 -29.17 12.70 19.85
N ARG A 171 -29.26 13.82 20.56
CA ARG A 171 -30.47 14.16 21.33
C ARG A 171 -31.69 14.14 20.39
N PRO A 172 -32.69 13.26 20.63
CA PRO A 172 -33.88 13.20 19.80
C PRO A 172 -34.76 14.43 20.05
N THR A 173 -35.56 14.78 19.05
CA THR A 173 -36.55 15.85 19.14
C THR A 173 -37.83 15.30 19.73
N ILE A 174 -38.41 16.03 20.69
CA ILE A 174 -39.69 15.68 21.33
C ILE A 174 -40.65 16.83 21.06
N SER A 175 -41.82 16.50 20.51
CA SER A 175 -42.96 17.41 20.40
C SER A 175 -44.08 16.84 21.24
N THR A 176 -44.59 17.61 22.20
CA THR A 176 -45.72 17.21 23.05
C THR A 176 -46.78 18.28 22.98
N ALA A 177 -47.99 17.90 22.57
CA ALA A 177 -49.13 18.79 22.47
C ALA A 177 -50.31 18.23 23.27
N ARG A 178 -51.05 19.09 23.97
CA ARG A 178 -52.28 18.67 24.62
C ARG A 178 -53.33 18.37 23.56
N VAL A 179 -53.98 17.21 23.63
CA VAL A 179 -55.05 16.85 22.71
C VAL A 179 -56.22 17.81 22.92
N SER A 180 -56.66 18.48 21.85
CA SER A 180 -57.82 19.35 21.91
C SER A 180 -59.09 18.53 22.10
N GLN A 181 -59.94 18.94 23.04
CA GLN A 181 -61.16 18.21 23.41
C GLN A 181 -62.18 18.11 22.26
N GLU A 182 -62.08 18.95 21.24
CA GLU A 182 -62.96 18.97 20.07
C GLU A 182 -62.68 17.82 19.07
N SER A 183 -61.54 17.13 19.20
CA SER A 183 -61.02 16.23 18.15
C SER A 183 -61.37 14.74 18.33
N LYS A 184 -61.88 14.30 19.49
CA LYS A 184 -62.25 12.89 19.75
C LYS A 184 -63.54 12.76 20.55
N GLY A 185 -64.66 12.78 19.84
CA GLY A 185 -65.95 12.27 20.33
C GLY A 185 -66.68 13.21 21.28
N GLU A 186 -67.45 14.14 20.72
CA GLU A 186 -68.54 14.76 21.47
C GLU A 186 -69.58 13.70 21.83
N THR A 187 -69.66 13.32 23.10
CA THR A 187 -70.79 12.52 23.58
C THR A 187 -71.92 13.48 23.95
N VAL A 188 -72.98 13.50 23.14
CA VAL A 188 -74.20 14.24 23.45
C VAL A 188 -74.96 13.46 24.52
N ASP A 189 -75.12 14.04 25.72
CA ASP A 189 -76.00 13.47 26.74
C ASP A 189 -77.44 13.40 26.17
N PRO A 190 -78.02 12.19 26.01
CA PRO A 190 -79.33 12.02 25.39
C PRO A 190 -80.47 12.65 26.20
N LYS A 191 -80.27 12.98 27.49
CA LYS A 191 -81.30 13.58 28.35
C LYS A 191 -81.23 15.09 28.43
N THR A 192 -80.04 15.68 28.37
CA THR A 192 -79.86 17.13 28.56
C THR A 192 -79.54 17.88 27.28
N LYS A 193 -79.22 17.19 26.17
CA LYS A 193 -78.69 17.77 24.93
C LYS A 193 -77.50 18.71 25.14
N LYS A 194 -76.87 18.67 26.31
CA LYS A 194 -75.64 19.40 26.59
C LYS A 194 -74.48 18.51 26.14
N THR A 195 -73.58 19.09 25.37
CA THR A 195 -72.29 18.49 25.09
C THR A 195 -71.52 18.45 26.41
N THR A 196 -71.49 17.30 27.08
CA THR A 196 -70.60 17.09 28.22
C THR A 196 -69.27 16.65 27.66
N ILE A 197 -68.30 17.56 27.64
CA ILE A 197 -66.92 17.23 27.34
C ILE A 197 -66.43 16.37 28.51
N ASP A 198 -65.96 15.15 28.25
CA ASP A 198 -65.36 14.30 29.27
C ASP A 198 -64.00 14.89 29.67
N VAL A 199 -64.02 15.77 30.67
CA VAL A 199 -62.86 16.52 31.15
C VAL A 199 -61.81 15.62 31.82
N MET A 200 -62.14 14.35 32.08
CA MET A 200 -61.22 13.39 32.70
C MET A 200 -60.16 12.82 31.74
N ASN A 201 -60.38 12.94 30.43
CA ASN A 201 -59.48 12.40 29.42
C ASN A 201 -58.47 13.45 28.92
N ASN A 202 -57.67 13.98 29.86
CA ASN A 202 -56.52 14.82 29.52
C ASN A 202 -55.39 13.95 28.98
N TYR A 203 -55.32 13.84 27.66
CA TYR A 203 -54.21 13.21 26.97
C TYR A 203 -53.28 14.26 26.38
N TYR A 204 -52.00 13.95 26.40
CA TYR A 204 -50.99 14.61 25.58
C TYR A 204 -50.68 13.68 24.41
N GLU A 205 -50.69 14.23 23.20
CA GLU A 205 -50.11 13.57 22.04
C GLU A 205 -48.64 13.93 22.00
N PHE A 206 -47.80 12.95 21.71
CA PHE A 206 -46.37 13.17 21.55
C PHE A 206 -45.83 12.52 20.29
N THR A 207 -44.85 13.19 19.70
CA THR A 207 -44.01 12.69 18.62
C THR A 207 -42.56 12.78 19.08
N VAL A 208 -41.82 11.70 18.93
CA VAL A 208 -40.37 11.70 19.12
C VAL A 208 -39.72 11.29 17.82
N SER A 209 -38.70 12.03 17.41
CA SER A 209 -37.91 11.73 16.21
C SER A 209 -36.42 11.82 16.53
N GLY A 210 -35.66 10.79 16.17
CA GLY A 210 -34.24 10.72 16.45
C GLY A 210 -33.48 9.84 15.48
N VAL A 211 -32.17 10.07 15.38
CA VAL A 211 -31.27 9.25 14.58
C VAL A 211 -30.74 8.12 15.45
N LEU A 212 -30.98 6.88 15.03
CA LEU A 212 -30.51 5.67 15.71
C LEU A 212 -29.00 5.56 15.67
N VAL A 213 -28.43 4.95 16.72
CA VAL A 213 -27.05 4.45 16.67
C VAL A 213 -26.97 3.39 15.59
N SER A 214 -26.44 3.80 14.45
CA SER A 214 -26.23 2.96 13.28
C SER A 214 -24.77 2.56 13.22
N ASN A 215 -24.52 1.35 12.71
CA ASN A 215 -23.18 0.96 12.35
C ASN A 215 -22.82 1.68 11.04
N VAL A 216 -21.62 2.22 11.00
CA VAL A 216 -21.05 2.82 9.80
C VAL A 216 -19.95 1.92 9.26
N HIS A 217 -19.89 1.83 7.94
CA HIS A 217 -18.97 0.95 7.25
C HIS A 217 -17.87 1.78 6.59
N ILE A 218 -16.63 1.50 6.97
CA ILE A 218 -15.45 2.08 6.35
C ILE A 218 -14.90 1.09 5.33
N ALA A 219 -14.90 1.48 4.06
CA ALA A 219 -14.37 0.67 2.97
C ALA A 219 -13.00 1.20 2.55
N ILE A 220 -11.97 0.36 2.65
CA ILE A 220 -10.59 0.71 2.35
C ILE A 220 -10.17 -0.01 1.07
N THR A 221 -9.86 0.77 0.05
CA THR A 221 -9.36 0.25 -1.23
C THR A 221 -7.93 0.72 -1.44
N ARG A 222 -7.07 -0.16 -1.95
CA ARG A 222 -5.67 0.16 -2.25
C ARG A 222 -5.47 0.19 -3.76
N TYR A 223 -4.78 1.22 -4.25
CA TYR A 223 -4.49 1.41 -5.67
C TYR A 223 -2.99 1.60 -5.90
N GLU A 224 -2.52 1.14 -7.04
CA GLU A 224 -1.25 1.50 -7.64
C GLU A 224 -1.41 2.85 -8.34
N ASP A 225 -0.53 3.80 -8.04
CA ASP A 225 -0.53 5.15 -8.58
C ASP A 225 0.46 5.23 -9.75
N VAL A 226 -0.01 4.94 -10.97
CA VAL A 226 0.83 4.92 -12.18
C VAL A 226 0.26 5.88 -13.22
N ASP A 227 0.92 7.04 -13.38
CA ASP A 227 0.73 7.99 -14.50
C ASP A 227 -0.72 8.21 -14.95
N GLY A 228 -1.64 8.41 -13.99
CA GLY A 228 -3.05 8.69 -14.27
C GLY A 228 -3.95 7.46 -14.45
N SER A 229 -3.40 6.25 -14.36
CA SER A 229 -4.16 5.00 -14.27
C SER A 229 -4.07 4.42 -12.86
N ASN A 230 -5.22 4.17 -12.24
CA ASN A 230 -5.29 3.57 -10.91
C ASN A 230 -5.58 2.08 -11.05
N LYS A 231 -4.58 1.23 -10.80
CA LYS A 231 -4.78 -0.22 -10.78
C LYS A 231 -5.11 -0.68 -9.35
N VAL A 232 -6.13 -1.49 -9.16
CA VAL A 232 -6.48 -1.98 -7.81
C VAL A 232 -5.41 -2.96 -7.31
N LEU A 233 -4.96 -2.76 -6.08
CA LEU A 233 -4.04 -3.63 -5.35
C LEU A 233 -4.84 -4.48 -4.33
N GLY A 234 -5.35 -5.63 -4.79
CA GLY A 234 -6.08 -6.58 -3.94
C GLY A 234 -7.59 -6.31 -3.83
N GLY A 235 -8.21 -6.79 -2.75
CA GLY A 235 -9.63 -6.61 -2.48
C GLY A 235 -9.93 -5.38 -1.61
N ILE A 236 -11.20 -5.00 -1.53
CA ILE A 236 -11.69 -3.97 -0.60
C ILE A 236 -11.75 -4.57 0.80
N GLN A 237 -11.12 -3.89 1.77
CA GLN A 237 -11.23 -4.22 3.19
C GLN A 237 -12.38 -3.40 3.79
N THR A 238 -13.33 -4.06 4.44
CA THR A 238 -14.43 -3.39 5.16
C THR A 238 -14.21 -3.47 6.67
N MET A 239 -14.48 -2.36 7.36
CA MET A 239 -14.53 -2.27 8.82
C MET A 239 -15.90 -1.73 9.21
N THR A 240 -16.45 -2.23 10.33
CA THR A 240 -17.74 -1.80 10.85
C THR A 240 -17.52 -1.20 12.22
N GLU A 241 -17.94 0.05 12.38
CA GLU A 241 -17.74 0.84 13.60
C GLU A 241 -19.05 1.52 13.98
N LYS A 242 -19.23 1.89 15.25
CA LYS A 242 -20.42 2.65 15.64
C LYS A 242 -20.27 4.11 15.21
N ALA A 243 -21.38 4.71 14.78
CA ALA A 243 -21.40 6.14 14.49
C ALA A 243 -20.94 6.96 15.71
N GLY A 244 -19.85 7.71 15.56
CA GLY A 244 -19.22 8.53 16.60
C GLY A 244 -17.93 7.94 17.20
N ASP A 245 -17.66 6.65 16.99
CA ASP A 245 -16.43 6.02 17.45
C ASP A 245 -15.25 6.38 16.52
N SER A 246 -14.03 6.36 17.04
CA SER A 246 -12.82 6.52 16.23
C SER A 246 -12.37 5.19 15.65
N TYR A 247 -11.92 5.20 14.40
CA TYR A 247 -11.30 4.04 13.76
C TYR A 247 -9.87 4.35 13.35
N THR A 248 -9.01 3.32 13.35
CA THR A 248 -7.60 3.44 12.96
C THR A 248 -7.24 2.38 11.93
N ILE A 249 -6.57 2.81 10.86
CA ILE A 249 -6.00 1.94 9.83
C ILE A 249 -4.50 1.93 10.01
N SER A 250 -3.93 0.77 10.31
CA SER A 250 -2.49 0.57 10.48
C SER A 250 -2.09 -0.88 10.18
N PRO A 251 -0.90 -1.13 9.62
CA PRO A 251 0.01 -0.15 9.01
C PRO A 251 -0.50 0.32 7.64
N ILE A 252 -0.09 1.51 7.19
CA ILE A 252 -0.49 2.07 5.89
C ILE A 252 0.65 2.62 5.04
N LYS A 253 1.80 2.92 5.63
CA LYS A 253 2.97 3.53 4.98
C LYS A 253 3.53 2.65 3.87
N THR A 254 3.59 1.34 4.12
CA THR A 254 4.03 0.36 3.13
C THR A 254 3.00 -0.74 2.96
N PHE A 255 2.91 -1.27 1.75
CA PHE A 255 2.03 -2.38 1.41
C PHE A 255 2.78 -3.35 0.50
N GLU A 256 2.70 -4.64 0.78
CA GLU A 256 3.33 -5.67 -0.06
C GLU A 256 2.24 -6.45 -0.80
N TYR A 257 2.33 -6.48 -2.13
CA TYR A 257 1.40 -7.21 -2.97
C TYR A 257 2.13 -7.91 -4.11
N ALA A 258 1.88 -9.21 -4.27
CA ALA A 258 2.55 -10.05 -5.25
C ALA A 258 4.09 -9.96 -5.21
N GLY A 259 4.67 -9.82 -4.02
CA GLY A 259 6.12 -9.71 -3.80
C GLY A 259 6.74 -8.34 -4.14
N VAL A 260 5.93 -7.37 -4.58
CA VAL A 260 6.35 -5.98 -4.79
C VAL A 260 5.98 -5.15 -3.56
N LYS A 261 6.96 -4.39 -3.05
CA LYS A 261 6.71 -3.42 -1.97
C LYS A 261 6.32 -2.08 -2.56
N TYR A 262 5.25 -1.51 -2.05
CA TYR A 262 4.76 -0.21 -2.42
C TYR A 262 4.78 0.75 -1.22
N GLN A 263 4.93 2.04 -1.49
CA GLN A 263 4.91 3.11 -0.51
C GLN A 263 3.74 4.05 -0.78
N LEU A 264 3.06 4.46 0.29
CA LEU A 264 1.88 5.32 0.22
C LEU A 264 2.24 6.70 -0.35
N THR A 265 1.52 7.15 -1.37
CA THR A 265 1.74 8.44 -2.06
C THR A 265 0.66 9.46 -1.75
N ARG A 266 -0.60 9.02 -1.60
CA ARG A 266 -1.75 9.88 -1.28
C ARG A 266 -2.90 9.08 -0.67
N ILE A 267 -3.79 9.79 0.02
CA ILE A 267 -5.00 9.25 0.60
C ILE A 267 -6.17 10.12 0.14
N THR A 268 -7.26 9.50 -0.30
CA THR A 268 -8.54 10.19 -0.48
C THR A 268 -9.61 9.58 0.41
N VAL A 269 -10.42 10.42 1.03
CA VAL A 269 -11.57 10.05 1.84
C VAL A 269 -12.82 10.59 1.15
N ASP A 270 -13.74 9.71 0.74
CA ASP A 270 -14.92 10.04 -0.07
C ASP A 270 -14.56 10.90 -1.31
N ASP A 271 -13.52 10.48 -2.04
CA ASP A 271 -12.96 11.19 -3.20
C ASP A 271 -12.37 12.58 -2.94
N VAL A 272 -12.28 13.00 -1.66
CA VAL A 272 -11.60 14.22 -1.25
C VAL A 272 -10.16 13.89 -0.85
N LEU A 273 -9.19 14.59 -1.44
CA LEU A 273 -7.78 14.43 -1.11
C LEU A 273 -7.49 14.91 0.31
N VAL A 274 -6.78 14.10 1.10
CA VAL A 274 -6.29 14.49 2.42
C VAL A 274 -5.23 15.58 2.27
N GLU A 275 -5.34 16.66 3.05
CA GLU A 275 -4.40 17.77 3.02
C GLU A 275 -2.96 17.33 3.35
N GLU A 276 -1.98 17.97 2.72
CA GLU A 276 -0.56 17.59 2.81
C GLU A 276 -0.05 17.54 4.26
N GLY A 277 -0.47 18.49 5.11
CA GLY A 277 -0.11 18.50 6.53
C GLY A 277 -0.58 17.26 7.27
N SER A 278 -1.86 16.89 7.10
CA SER A 278 -2.44 15.68 7.68
C SER A 278 -1.82 14.40 7.10
N PHE A 279 -1.54 14.39 5.80
CA PHE A 279 -0.89 13.26 5.13
C PHE A 279 0.52 13.00 5.67
N ASN A 280 1.32 14.05 5.89
CA ASN A 280 2.66 13.92 6.46
C ASN A 280 2.61 13.34 7.89
N SER A 281 1.68 13.82 8.73
CA SER A 281 1.48 13.24 10.07
C SER A 281 1.07 11.76 10.01
N VAL A 282 0.27 11.38 9.03
CA VAL A 282 -0.12 9.98 8.80
C VAL A 282 1.07 9.11 8.39
N LEU A 283 1.96 9.60 7.52
CA LEU A 283 3.17 8.90 7.11
C LEU A 283 4.21 8.74 8.23
N GLU A 284 4.29 9.73 9.13
CA GLU A 284 5.16 9.69 10.30
C GLU A 284 4.69 8.65 11.33
N ASN A 285 3.38 8.60 11.59
CA ASN A 285 2.79 7.71 12.58
C ASN A 285 2.43 6.31 12.06
N ASP A 286 2.52 6.09 10.73
CA ASP A 286 2.13 4.84 10.05
C ASP A 286 0.69 4.37 10.40
N ASN A 287 -0.21 5.34 10.56
CA ASN A 287 -1.62 5.08 10.78
C ASN A 287 -2.50 6.25 10.31
N PHE A 288 -3.72 5.91 9.88
CA PHE A 288 -4.76 6.88 9.58
C PHE A 288 -5.90 6.70 10.58
N THR A 289 -6.24 7.76 11.32
CA THR A 289 -7.30 7.75 12.33
C THR A 289 -8.32 8.84 12.02
N ASP A 290 -9.61 8.49 12.04
CA ASP A 290 -10.72 9.45 11.93
C ASP A 290 -11.94 8.96 12.72
N VAL A 291 -12.98 9.78 12.79
CA VAL A 291 -14.24 9.47 13.47
C VAL A 291 -15.25 8.93 12.47
N ALA A 292 -15.84 7.79 12.80
CA ALA A 292 -16.81 7.10 11.99
C ALA A 292 -18.16 7.85 12.04
N ARG A 293 -18.42 8.76 11.09
CA ARG A 293 -19.66 9.59 11.09
C ARG A 293 -20.75 9.06 10.17
N LYS A 294 -20.32 8.41 9.08
CA LYS A 294 -21.16 7.88 8.00
C LYS A 294 -20.38 6.74 7.33
N ASN A 295 -21.02 6.04 6.41
CA ASN A 295 -20.31 5.14 5.51
C ASN A 295 -19.28 5.95 4.72
N THR A 296 -18.02 5.53 4.81
CA THR A 296 -16.87 6.27 4.27
C THR A 296 -16.07 5.36 3.35
N GLU A 297 -15.63 5.89 2.22
CA GLU A 297 -14.71 5.21 1.30
C GLU A 297 -13.32 5.84 1.38
N ILE A 298 -12.32 5.04 1.73
CA ILE A 298 -10.93 5.44 1.81
C ILE A 298 -10.17 4.77 0.68
N LYS A 299 -9.51 5.57 -0.14
CA LYS A 299 -8.62 5.08 -1.20
C LYS A 299 -7.19 5.44 -0.83
N LEU A 300 -6.38 4.42 -0.70
CA LEU A 300 -4.95 4.51 -0.41
C LEU A 300 -4.20 4.26 -1.71
N PHE A 301 -3.41 5.23 -2.15
CA PHE A 301 -2.65 5.15 -3.39
C PHE A 301 -1.18 4.90 -3.07
N TYR A 302 -0.57 3.99 -3.82
CA TYR A 302 0.77 3.52 -3.56
C TYR A 302 1.60 3.52 -4.84
N ALA A 303 2.88 3.88 -4.72
CA ALA A 303 3.87 3.74 -5.78
C ALA A 303 4.86 2.61 -5.45
N PRO A 304 5.34 1.84 -6.45
CA PRO A 304 6.34 0.81 -6.21
C PRO A 304 7.63 1.43 -5.65
N VAL A 305 8.16 0.85 -4.58
CA VAL A 305 9.47 1.25 -4.05
C VAL A 305 10.51 0.75 -5.04
N ALA A 306 11.26 1.66 -5.66
CA ALA A 306 12.35 1.30 -6.55
C ALA A 306 13.30 0.36 -5.80
N THR A 307 13.34 -0.91 -6.20
CA THR A 307 14.33 -1.84 -5.69
C THR A 307 15.67 -1.39 -6.26
N THR A 308 16.51 -0.76 -5.43
CA THR A 308 17.90 -0.51 -5.81
C THR A 308 18.47 -1.87 -6.22
N PRO A 309 18.91 -2.05 -7.48
CA PRO A 309 19.44 -3.34 -7.90
C PRO A 309 20.60 -3.67 -6.96
N ALA A 310 20.54 -4.85 -6.35
CA ALA A 310 21.62 -5.34 -5.51
C ALA A 310 22.88 -5.31 -6.37
N GLN A 311 23.84 -4.46 -6.01
CA GLN A 311 25.15 -4.48 -6.64
C GLN A 311 25.78 -5.82 -6.27
N GLY A 312 25.72 -6.76 -7.21
CA GLY A 312 26.43 -8.03 -7.17
C GLY A 312 27.89 -7.86 -7.52
#